data_AF-A0A7S2JBZ0-F1
#
_entry.id   AF-A0A7S2JBZ0-F1
#
_cell.length_a   1.000
_cell.length_b   1.000
_cell.length_c   1.000
_cell.angle_alpha   90.00
_cell.angle_beta   90.00
_cell.angle_gamma   90.00
#
_symmetry.space_group_name_H-M   'P 1'
#
loop_
_entity.id
_entity.type
_entity.pdbx_description
1 polymer ?
#
loop_
_entity_poly.entity_id
_entity_poly.type
_entity_poly.pdbx_seq_one_letter_code
_entity_poly.pdbx_strand_id
1 'polypeptide(L)'
;FLVVLDTLLMAPPETEVQVDWRLFGNEGHFGYRPAMPGECVWRSLFAPVVRRPDDTSPSDPEPPAYVNVERFNMLLAPRFRWLARGSASIEAQRADYHHVFTTHVRVIHPGIEEALHGLGGTLRAGLSLGVHKRVWNPGTAEYQGSRSLPTCEGYIEAARRAIKRLEARCARKVTNLFLATDDAAAPAAFQRAFGGTDGPRLHVRPNVSRATGGLNADGTLNEVHVASPHNPYTCGLQGAVDVVADALLLAACTALVHADSNVTSAASYANPKLEMMHVVDLLAVDPPSVGSAVACLPSHQESVLASSPLASAAAAVAARSAVRLPAWYVQPGYMAGERDGG
;
A
#
# COMPACT_ATOMS: atom_id res chain seq x y z
N PHE A 1 3.88 5.49 6.25
CA PHE A 1 4.69 4.48 5.51
C PHE A 1 5.11 4.95 4.12
N LEU A 2 4.21 5.08 3.13
CA LEU A 2 4.61 5.45 1.75
C LEU A 2 5.35 6.79 1.65
N VAL A 3 4.92 7.80 2.41
CA VAL A 3 5.61 9.11 2.50
C VAL A 3 7.04 8.98 3.05
N VAL A 4 7.28 8.03 3.96
CA VAL A 4 8.62 7.76 4.49
C VAL A 4 9.51 7.17 3.41
N LEU A 5 9.00 6.19 2.64
CA LEU A 5 9.74 5.65 1.50
C LEU A 5 10.05 6.73 0.45
N ASP A 6 9.11 7.62 0.16
CA ASP A 6 9.31 8.74 -0.77
C ASP A 6 10.36 9.73 -0.27
N THR A 7 10.32 10.05 1.02
CA THR A 7 11.32 10.94 1.63
C THR A 7 12.71 10.31 1.57
N LEU A 8 12.82 9.02 1.92
CA LEU A 8 14.10 8.31 1.90
C LEU A 8 14.68 8.12 0.51
N LEU A 9 13.83 7.90 -0.50
CA LEU A 9 14.25 7.77 -1.90
C LEU A 9 14.88 9.06 -2.43
N MET A 10 14.39 10.20 -1.96
CA MET A 10 14.76 11.52 -2.47
C MET A 10 15.81 12.23 -1.61
N ALA A 11 16.02 11.76 -0.38
CA ALA A 11 17.04 12.27 0.52
C ALA A 11 18.43 11.76 0.09
N PRO A 12 19.48 12.61 0.11
CA PRO A 12 20.86 12.15 -0.04
C PRO A 12 21.18 10.99 0.91
N PRO A 13 22.00 10.00 0.53
CA PRO A 13 22.30 8.81 1.35
C PRO A 13 22.81 9.11 2.76
N GLU A 14 23.54 10.20 2.93
CA GLU A 14 24.10 10.68 4.19
C GLU A 14 23.09 11.41 5.10
N THR A 15 21.89 11.71 4.58
CA THR A 15 20.86 12.44 5.34
C THR A 15 20.31 11.56 6.44
N GLU A 16 20.37 12.06 7.67
CA GLU A 16 19.70 11.47 8.82
C GLU A 16 18.19 11.74 8.74
N VAL A 17 17.38 10.70 8.87
CA VAL A 17 15.92 10.80 8.74
C VAL A 17 15.26 10.31 10.00
N GLN A 18 14.64 11.24 10.73
CA GLN A 18 13.76 10.92 11.84
C GLN A 18 12.32 10.82 11.35
N VAL A 19 11.66 9.71 11.67
CA VAL A 19 10.21 9.56 11.43
C VAL A 19 9.47 9.83 12.72
N ASP A 20 8.74 10.95 12.76
CA ASP A 20 7.88 11.32 13.89
C ASP A 20 6.40 11.22 13.50
N TRP A 21 5.92 9.99 13.35
CA TRP A 21 4.50 9.73 13.08
C TRP A 21 3.73 9.65 14.38
N ARG A 22 3.50 10.82 15.00
CA ARG A 22 2.75 10.93 16.25
C ARG A 22 1.25 11.02 16.01
N LEU A 23 0.51 10.44 16.95
CA LEU A 23 -0.93 10.58 17.02
C LEU A 23 -1.29 11.82 17.84
N PHE A 24 -2.04 12.72 17.22
CA PHE A 24 -2.56 13.96 17.77
C PHE A 24 -4.01 13.81 18.28
N GLY A 25 -4.72 12.76 17.86
CA GLY A 25 -6.10 12.45 18.28
C GLY A 25 -7.17 13.32 17.61
N ASN A 26 -6.78 14.17 16.66
CA ASN A 26 -7.65 15.03 15.87
C ASN A 26 -7.50 14.79 14.35
N GLU A 27 -6.91 13.67 13.95
CA GLU A 27 -6.69 13.34 12.56
C GLU A 27 -8.02 13.13 11.82
N GLY A 28 -8.35 14.02 10.88
CA GLY A 28 -9.68 14.02 10.22
C GLY A 28 -9.94 12.84 9.27
N HIS A 29 -8.91 12.26 8.66
CA HIS A 29 -9.04 11.17 7.67
C HIS A 29 -8.54 9.81 8.16
N PHE A 30 -7.84 9.77 9.28
CA PHE A 30 -7.36 8.57 9.96
C PHE A 30 -7.48 8.81 11.45
N GLY A 31 -8.71 8.81 11.97
CA GLY A 31 -8.95 9.11 13.37
C GLY A 31 -8.42 7.97 14.23
N TYR A 32 -7.26 8.19 14.85
CA TYR A 32 -6.82 7.32 15.91
C TYR A 32 -7.64 7.66 17.15
N ARG A 33 -8.16 6.66 17.88
CA ARG A 33 -8.74 6.88 19.21
C ARG A 33 -7.70 7.63 20.06
N PRO A 34 -7.97 8.03 21.32
CA PRO A 34 -6.89 8.45 22.20
C PRO A 34 -6.02 7.21 22.55
N ALA A 35 -5.31 6.65 21.57
CA ALA A 35 -3.92 6.30 21.76
C ALA A 35 -3.29 7.50 22.46
N MET A 36 -2.58 7.23 23.56
CA MET A 36 -2.07 8.29 24.42
C MET A 36 -1.42 9.36 23.53
N PRO A 37 -1.97 10.61 23.50
CA PRO A 37 -1.43 11.66 22.66
C PRO A 37 0.09 11.69 22.75
N GLY A 38 0.75 11.65 21.59
CA GLY A 38 2.21 11.59 21.52
C GLY A 38 2.83 10.22 21.27
N GLU A 39 2.08 9.10 21.21
CA GLU A 39 2.66 7.83 20.74
C GLU A 39 3.09 7.94 19.26
N CYS A 40 4.33 7.53 18.95
CA CYS A 40 4.86 7.51 17.59
C CYS A 40 4.61 6.14 16.95
N VAL A 41 3.59 6.02 16.09
CA VAL A 41 3.20 4.77 15.42
C VAL A 41 4.37 4.12 14.70
N TRP A 42 5.25 4.90 14.07
CA TRP A 42 6.44 4.35 13.40
C TRP A 42 7.32 3.53 14.35
N ARG A 43 7.62 4.07 15.53
CA ARG A 43 8.51 3.43 16.51
C ARG A 43 7.88 2.19 17.14
N SER A 44 6.56 2.10 17.13
CA SER A 44 5.84 0.90 17.59
C SER A 44 5.85 -0.22 16.53
N LEU A 45 6.09 0.09 15.25
CA LEU A 45 6.00 -0.86 14.14
C LEU A 45 7.36 -1.24 13.53
N PHE A 46 8.27 -0.29 13.47
CA PHE A 46 9.53 -0.38 12.74
C PHE A 46 10.71 0.07 13.60
N ALA A 47 11.89 -0.48 13.31
CA ALA A 47 13.13 0.05 13.83
C ALA A 47 13.29 1.52 13.39
N PRO A 48 13.99 2.35 14.17
CA PRO A 48 14.35 3.69 13.73
C PRO A 48 15.09 3.63 12.39
N VAL A 49 14.87 4.63 11.53
CA VAL A 49 15.58 4.74 10.26
C VAL A 49 16.98 5.30 10.54
N VAL A 50 17.85 4.47 11.11
CA VAL A 50 19.19 4.89 11.50
C VAL A 50 20.11 4.82 10.28
N ARG A 51 20.76 5.95 9.96
CA ARG A 51 21.87 6.00 8.99
C ARG A 51 23.25 6.20 9.63
N ARG A 52 23.36 6.19 10.98
CA ARG A 52 24.63 6.28 11.72
C ARG A 52 24.92 5.03 12.57
N PRO A 53 26.13 4.44 12.52
CA PRO A 53 26.49 3.25 13.30
C PRO A 53 26.49 3.44 14.82
N ASP A 54 26.61 4.67 15.34
CA ASP A 54 26.97 4.94 16.74
C ASP A 54 25.92 5.73 17.56
N ASP A 55 24.65 5.68 17.16
CA ASP A 55 23.61 6.53 17.75
C ASP A 55 23.03 5.94 19.06
N THR A 56 23.85 5.92 20.11
CA THR A 56 23.46 5.53 21.48
C THR A 56 23.21 6.74 22.40
N SER A 57 23.23 7.98 21.89
CA SER A 57 23.13 9.15 22.76
C SER A 57 21.66 9.59 22.97
N PRO A 58 21.14 9.57 24.21
CA PRO A 58 19.82 10.09 24.54
C PRO A 58 19.83 11.62 24.73
N SER A 59 20.71 12.34 24.02
CA SER A 59 20.73 13.81 24.04
C SER A 59 19.59 14.36 23.20
N ASP A 60 18.93 15.41 23.68
CA ASP A 60 17.81 16.07 23.00
C ASP A 60 18.11 16.23 21.50
N PRO A 61 17.24 15.72 20.61
CA PRO A 61 17.49 15.78 19.18
C PRO A 61 17.60 17.25 18.78
N GLU A 62 18.68 17.60 18.08
CA GLU A 62 18.79 18.89 17.42
C GLU A 62 17.54 19.13 16.57
N PRO A 63 17.02 20.38 16.51
CA PRO A 63 15.84 20.67 15.72
C PRO A 63 16.09 20.24 14.26
N PRO A 64 15.14 19.55 13.61
CA PRO A 64 15.35 19.04 12.27
C PRO A 64 15.63 20.18 11.31
N ALA A 65 16.66 20.03 10.48
CA ALA A 65 17.00 21.01 9.43
C ALA A 65 15.86 21.19 8.41
N TYR A 66 15.01 20.17 8.25
CA TYR A 66 13.84 20.20 7.38
C TYR A 66 12.75 19.26 7.92
N VAL A 67 11.50 19.73 7.92
CA VAL A 67 10.32 18.94 8.29
C VAL A 67 9.48 18.70 7.04
N ASN A 68 9.38 17.44 6.63
CA ASN A 68 8.49 17.04 5.55
C ASN A 68 7.09 16.73 6.13
N VAL A 69 6.20 17.72 6.11
CA VAL A 69 4.83 17.56 6.60
C VAL A 69 3.92 16.97 5.52
N GLU A 70 4.07 17.42 4.27
CA GLU A 70 3.17 17.07 3.16
C GLU A 70 3.92 17.04 1.82
N ARG A 71 4.60 15.93 1.52
CA ARG A 71 5.12 15.70 0.18
C ARG A 71 4.11 14.97 -0.68
N PHE A 72 3.62 15.66 -1.70
CA PHE A 72 2.79 15.07 -2.74
C PHE A 72 3.66 14.50 -3.86
N ASN A 73 3.77 13.18 -3.93
CA ASN A 73 4.32 12.51 -5.10
C ASN A 73 3.15 12.09 -6.02
N MET A 74 3.09 12.68 -7.22
CA MET A 74 2.06 12.36 -8.21
C MET A 74 2.01 10.86 -8.54
N LEU A 75 3.13 10.16 -8.51
CA LEU A 75 3.19 8.72 -8.79
C LEU A 75 2.68 7.88 -7.61
N LEU A 76 2.53 8.46 -6.42
CA LEU A 76 1.81 7.84 -5.30
C LEU A 76 0.31 8.14 -5.34
N ALA A 77 -0.13 9.13 -6.12
CA ALA A 77 -1.56 9.43 -6.26
C ALA A 77 -2.28 8.34 -7.08
N PRO A 78 -3.37 7.75 -6.55
CA PRO A 78 -4.10 6.65 -7.19
C PRO A 78 -4.44 6.85 -8.67
N ARG A 79 -4.94 8.04 -9.05
CA ARG A 79 -5.35 8.33 -10.44
C ARG A 79 -4.17 8.33 -11.43
N PHE A 80 -2.99 8.79 -11.02
CA PHE A 80 -1.82 8.75 -11.89
C PHE A 80 -1.28 7.34 -12.03
N ARG A 81 -1.30 6.54 -10.95
CA ARG A 81 -0.94 5.12 -11.01
C ARG A 81 -1.83 4.35 -11.96
N TRP A 82 -3.13 4.62 -11.93
CA TRP A 82 -4.08 4.05 -12.87
C TRP A 82 -3.70 4.33 -14.33
N LEU A 83 -3.31 5.56 -14.65
CA LEU A 83 -2.91 5.98 -16.00
C LEU A 83 -1.57 5.40 -16.43
N ALA A 84 -0.65 5.20 -15.49
CA ALA A 84 0.70 4.70 -15.74
C ALA A 84 0.82 3.17 -15.58
N ARG A 85 -0.27 2.46 -15.31
CA ARG A 85 -0.24 1.01 -15.01
C ARG A 85 0.35 0.20 -16.16
N GLY A 86 1.22 -0.75 -15.82
CA GLY A 86 1.94 -1.57 -16.80
C GLY A 86 3.04 -0.83 -17.57
N SER A 87 3.29 0.46 -17.29
CA SER A 87 4.42 1.17 -17.90
C SER A 87 5.77 0.77 -17.28
N ALA A 88 6.83 0.80 -18.09
CA ALA A 88 8.20 0.59 -17.61
C ALA A 88 8.61 1.56 -16.49
N SER A 89 8.08 2.79 -16.50
CA SER A 89 8.34 3.78 -15.45
C SER A 89 7.81 3.36 -14.08
N ILE A 90 6.62 2.74 -14.02
CA ILE A 90 6.08 2.21 -12.77
C ILE A 90 6.91 1.03 -12.28
N GLU A 91 7.37 0.15 -13.17
CA GLU A 91 8.22 -0.99 -12.78
C GLU A 91 9.60 -0.53 -12.27
N ALA A 92 10.23 0.44 -12.92
CA ALA A 92 11.48 1.06 -12.43
C ALA A 92 11.29 1.67 -11.04
N GLN A 93 10.21 2.43 -10.86
CA GLN A 93 9.88 3.03 -9.57
C GLN A 93 9.67 1.99 -8.46
N ARG A 94 9.03 0.84 -8.77
CA ARG A 94 8.88 -0.24 -7.80
C ARG A 94 10.24 -0.80 -7.36
N ALA A 95 11.17 -0.94 -8.28
CA ALA A 95 12.54 -1.38 -7.97
C ALA A 95 13.27 -0.37 -7.08
N ASP A 96 13.16 0.93 -7.38
CA ASP A 96 13.77 2.00 -6.58
C ASP A 96 13.21 2.02 -5.15
N TYR A 97 11.89 1.99 -4.99
CA TYR A 97 11.28 1.92 -3.67
C TYR A 97 11.58 0.61 -2.93
N HIS A 98 11.73 -0.50 -3.65
CA HIS A 98 12.13 -1.76 -3.05
C HIS A 98 13.54 -1.69 -2.46
N HIS A 99 14.47 -1.04 -3.16
CA HIS A 99 15.81 -0.81 -2.65
C HIS A 99 15.77 0.01 -1.35
N VAL A 100 15.00 1.10 -1.33
CA VAL A 100 14.81 1.92 -0.12
C VAL A 100 14.16 1.11 1.01
N PHE A 101 13.10 0.36 0.70
CA PHE A 101 12.39 -0.49 1.67
C PHE A 101 13.32 -1.51 2.32
N THR A 102 14.06 -2.30 1.51
CA THR A 102 14.95 -3.35 2.02
C THR A 102 16.16 -2.80 2.78
N THR A 103 16.60 -1.60 2.45
CA THR A 103 17.74 -0.95 3.11
C THR A 103 17.34 -0.35 4.47
N HIS A 104 16.18 0.29 4.55
CA HIS A 104 15.84 1.16 5.68
C HIS A 104 14.66 0.69 6.53
N VAL A 105 13.79 -0.17 6.02
CA VAL A 105 12.60 -0.61 6.76
C VAL A 105 12.88 -1.96 7.39
N ARG A 106 12.87 -1.98 8.73
CA ARG A 106 12.88 -3.21 9.52
C ARG A 106 11.65 -3.24 10.40
N VAL A 107 10.79 -4.23 10.20
CA VAL A 107 9.65 -4.47 11.10
C VAL A 107 10.20 -4.97 12.43
N ILE A 108 9.66 -4.46 13.54
CA ILE A 108 10.01 -4.92 14.89
C ILE A 108 8.79 -5.34 15.71
N HIS A 109 7.58 -5.11 15.19
CA HIS A 109 6.37 -5.43 15.91
C HIS A 109 6.10 -6.94 15.87
N PRO A 110 6.02 -7.63 17.03
CA PRO A 110 5.94 -9.09 17.09
C PRO A 110 4.75 -9.66 16.31
N GLY A 111 3.57 -9.02 16.39
CA GLY A 111 2.38 -9.48 15.67
C GLY A 111 2.51 -9.42 14.15
N ILE A 112 3.37 -8.56 13.61
CA ILE A 112 3.65 -8.52 12.17
C ILE A 112 4.65 -9.62 11.83
N GLU A 113 5.72 -9.77 12.61
CA GLU A 113 6.72 -10.83 12.42
C GLU A 113 6.11 -12.22 12.48
N GLU A 114 5.23 -12.48 13.47
CA GLU A 114 4.49 -13.74 13.60
C GLU A 114 3.66 -14.04 12.34
N ALA A 115 2.92 -13.04 11.84
CA ALA A 115 2.14 -13.19 10.63
C ALA A 115 3.03 -13.53 9.41
N LEU A 116 4.20 -12.91 9.30
CA LEU A 116 5.15 -13.14 8.21
C LEU A 116 5.85 -14.50 8.31
N HIS A 117 6.23 -14.94 9.51
CA HIS A 117 6.85 -16.25 9.72
C HIS A 117 5.86 -17.38 9.50
N GLY A 118 4.63 -17.26 10.01
CA GLY A 118 3.59 -18.28 9.83
C GLY A 118 3.00 -18.27 8.43
N LEU A 119 2.10 -17.31 8.17
CA LEU A 119 1.37 -17.26 6.91
C LEU A 119 2.27 -16.83 5.75
N GLY A 120 3.16 -15.86 5.94
CA GLY A 120 4.08 -15.41 4.89
C GLY A 120 4.97 -16.52 4.36
N GLY A 121 5.50 -17.39 5.23
CA GLY A 121 6.26 -18.58 4.82
C GLY A 121 5.43 -19.54 3.96
N THR A 122 4.18 -19.80 4.37
CA THR A 122 3.22 -20.63 3.62
C THR A 122 2.93 -20.05 2.22
N LEU A 123 2.75 -18.73 2.13
CA LEU A 123 2.48 -18.06 0.87
C LEU A 123 3.68 -18.10 -0.09
N ARG A 124 4.93 -17.98 0.42
CA ARG A 124 6.15 -18.04 -0.41
C ARG A 124 6.49 -19.45 -0.89
N ALA A 125 6.13 -20.48 -0.13
CA ALA A 125 6.43 -21.87 -0.47
C ALA A 125 5.59 -22.40 -1.65
N GLY A 126 4.40 -21.81 -1.87
CA GLY A 126 3.47 -22.22 -2.92
C GLY A 126 3.33 -21.22 -4.07
N LEU A 127 2.56 -21.59 -5.09
CA LEU A 127 2.04 -20.62 -6.06
C LEU A 127 0.83 -19.95 -5.42
N SER A 128 0.95 -18.67 -5.09
CA SER A 128 -0.02 -17.98 -4.21
C SER A 128 -0.57 -16.73 -4.88
N LEU A 129 -1.89 -16.54 -4.77
CA LEU A 129 -2.58 -15.34 -5.24
C LEU A 129 -2.99 -14.47 -4.05
N GLY A 130 -2.55 -13.22 -4.04
CA GLY A 130 -3.10 -12.19 -3.16
C GLY A 130 -4.33 -11.54 -3.78
N VAL A 131 -5.30 -11.18 -2.96
CA VAL A 131 -6.44 -10.36 -3.33
C VAL A 131 -6.56 -9.24 -2.32
N HIS A 132 -6.53 -8.00 -2.80
CA HIS A 132 -6.80 -6.84 -1.97
C HIS A 132 -8.10 -6.17 -2.43
N LYS A 133 -9.15 -6.31 -1.61
CA LYS A 133 -10.49 -5.77 -1.90
C LYS A 133 -10.82 -4.68 -0.90
N ARG A 134 -11.12 -3.48 -1.41
CA ARG A 134 -11.57 -2.35 -0.60
C ARG A 134 -13.09 -2.36 -0.43
N VAL A 135 -13.56 -1.96 0.73
CA VAL A 135 -14.96 -1.67 0.99
C VAL A 135 -15.41 -0.50 0.11
N TRP A 136 -16.61 -0.62 -0.46
CA TRP A 136 -17.15 0.44 -1.30
C TRP A 136 -17.67 1.58 -0.43
N ASN A 137 -17.27 2.81 -0.73
CA ASN A 137 -17.94 4.04 -0.33
C ASN A 137 -17.61 5.13 -1.37
N PRO A 138 -18.29 6.30 -1.36
CA PRO A 138 -18.04 7.35 -2.34
C PRO A 138 -16.58 7.84 -2.37
N GLY A 139 -15.93 7.95 -1.20
CA GLY A 139 -14.53 8.34 -1.10
C GLY A 139 -13.59 7.32 -1.74
N THR A 140 -13.70 6.04 -1.36
CA THR A 140 -12.84 4.98 -1.93
C THR A 140 -13.05 4.81 -3.43
N ALA A 141 -14.28 4.99 -3.92
CA ALA A 141 -14.60 4.97 -5.34
C ALA A 141 -13.95 6.15 -6.08
N GLU A 142 -13.99 7.37 -5.53
CA GLU A 142 -13.45 8.57 -6.16
C GLU A 142 -11.93 8.50 -6.42
N TYR A 143 -11.21 7.78 -5.56
CA TYR A 143 -9.78 7.55 -5.70
C TYR A 143 -9.43 6.51 -6.77
N GLN A 144 -10.39 5.71 -7.24
CA GLN A 144 -10.14 4.75 -8.32
C GLN A 144 -10.09 5.47 -9.67
N GLY A 145 -9.25 5.01 -10.58
CA GLY A 145 -9.21 5.55 -11.94
C GLY A 145 -10.53 5.41 -12.69
N SER A 146 -11.28 4.32 -12.45
CA SER A 146 -12.62 4.10 -13.00
C SER A 146 -13.74 4.83 -12.25
N ARG A 147 -13.43 5.53 -11.15
CA ARG A 147 -14.40 6.10 -10.20
C ARG A 147 -15.42 5.10 -9.66
N SER A 148 -15.03 3.83 -9.61
CA SER A 148 -15.87 2.72 -9.16
C SER A 148 -15.01 1.63 -8.53
N LEU A 149 -15.60 0.85 -7.62
CA LEU A 149 -14.99 -0.35 -7.09
C LEU A 149 -15.87 -1.55 -7.48
N PRO A 150 -15.29 -2.63 -8.03
CA PRO A 150 -16.04 -3.86 -8.28
C PRO A 150 -16.63 -4.46 -7.00
N THR A 151 -17.75 -5.18 -7.15
CA THR A 151 -18.39 -5.90 -6.05
C THR A 151 -17.52 -7.09 -5.59
N CYS A 152 -17.91 -7.75 -4.49
CA CYS A 152 -17.28 -8.99 -4.05
C CYS A 152 -17.27 -10.06 -5.15
N GLU A 153 -18.39 -10.19 -5.88
CA GLU A 153 -18.55 -11.13 -6.99
C GLU A 153 -17.58 -10.80 -8.13
N GLY A 154 -17.40 -9.51 -8.45
CA GLY A 154 -16.43 -9.05 -9.42
C GLY A 154 -14.99 -9.41 -9.01
N TYR A 155 -14.62 -9.21 -7.75
CA TYR A 155 -13.30 -9.62 -7.25
C TYR A 155 -13.10 -11.14 -7.24
N ILE A 156 -14.14 -11.92 -6.92
CA ILE A 156 -14.10 -13.38 -6.98
C ILE A 156 -13.89 -13.84 -8.43
N GLU A 157 -14.61 -13.27 -9.38
CA GLU A 157 -14.44 -13.58 -10.80
C GLU A 157 -13.05 -13.19 -11.31
N ALA A 158 -12.56 -12.00 -10.94
CA ALA A 158 -11.18 -11.59 -11.25
C ALA A 158 -10.15 -12.56 -10.65
N ALA A 159 -10.34 -13.00 -9.41
CA ALA A 159 -9.47 -14.00 -8.78
C ALA A 159 -9.47 -15.34 -9.53
N ARG A 160 -10.63 -15.83 -9.99
CA ARG A 160 -10.71 -17.05 -10.83
C ARG A 160 -9.93 -16.91 -12.13
N ARG A 161 -10.07 -15.77 -12.81
CA ARG A 161 -9.33 -15.48 -14.05
C ARG A 161 -7.82 -15.38 -13.79
N ALA A 162 -7.43 -14.73 -12.70
CA ALA A 162 -6.03 -14.64 -12.28
C ALA A 162 -5.44 -16.02 -11.97
N ILE A 163 -6.17 -16.88 -11.23
CA ILE A 163 -5.76 -18.28 -10.97
C ILE A 163 -5.53 -19.00 -12.29
N LYS A 164 -6.52 -19.01 -13.19
CA LYS A 164 -6.40 -19.69 -14.49
C LYS A 164 -5.18 -19.21 -15.28
N ARG A 165 -4.95 -17.89 -15.34
CA ARG A 165 -3.79 -17.29 -16.00
C ARG A 165 -2.46 -17.75 -15.37
N LEU A 166 -2.38 -17.74 -14.04
CA LEU A 166 -1.18 -18.17 -13.31
C LEU A 166 -0.89 -19.65 -13.49
N GLU A 167 -1.92 -20.50 -13.40
CA GLU A 167 -1.77 -21.94 -13.56
C GLU A 167 -1.30 -22.31 -14.97
N ALA A 168 -1.87 -21.65 -15.99
CA ALA A 168 -1.44 -21.84 -17.38
C ALA A 168 0.00 -21.38 -17.61
N ARG A 169 0.39 -20.22 -17.07
CA ARG A 169 1.74 -19.65 -17.23
C ARG A 169 2.81 -20.46 -16.49
N CYS A 170 2.50 -20.94 -15.29
CA CYS A 170 3.46 -21.61 -14.41
C CYS A 170 3.43 -23.13 -14.50
N ALA A 171 2.48 -23.71 -15.24
CA ALA A 171 2.21 -25.15 -15.29
C ALA A 171 2.08 -25.80 -13.89
N ARG A 172 1.53 -25.06 -12.92
CA ARG A 172 1.40 -25.45 -11.51
C ARG A 172 0.08 -24.93 -10.95
N LYS A 173 -0.53 -25.68 -10.03
CA LYS A 173 -1.75 -25.25 -9.35
C LYS A 173 -1.48 -24.11 -8.37
N VAL A 174 -2.40 -23.14 -8.31
CA VAL A 174 -2.39 -22.13 -7.24
C VAL A 174 -2.83 -22.84 -5.96
N THR A 175 -1.95 -22.87 -4.95
CA THR A 175 -2.19 -23.61 -3.71
C THR A 175 -2.78 -22.73 -2.62
N ASN A 176 -2.54 -21.42 -2.67
CA ASN A 176 -2.99 -20.48 -1.65
C ASN A 176 -3.66 -19.25 -2.27
N LEU A 177 -4.71 -18.77 -1.61
CA LEU A 177 -5.33 -17.48 -1.89
C LEU A 177 -5.36 -16.67 -0.60
N PHE A 178 -4.70 -15.51 -0.57
CA PHE A 178 -4.71 -14.62 0.59
C PHE A 178 -5.64 -13.43 0.32
N LEU A 179 -6.62 -13.21 1.20
CA LEU A 179 -7.55 -12.08 1.11
C LEU A 179 -7.24 -11.04 2.19
N ALA A 180 -6.78 -9.87 1.75
CA ALA A 180 -6.71 -8.65 2.55
C ALA A 180 -7.91 -7.75 2.21
N THR A 181 -8.70 -7.38 3.21
CA THR A 181 -9.95 -6.62 2.99
C THR A 181 -10.41 -5.91 4.25
N ASP A 182 -10.87 -4.68 4.06
CA ASP A 182 -11.62 -3.89 5.03
C ASP A 182 -13.14 -3.98 4.82
N ASP A 183 -13.60 -4.78 3.86
CA ASP A 183 -15.02 -5.09 3.63
C ASP A 183 -15.49 -6.28 4.47
N ALA A 184 -16.54 -6.10 5.26
CA ALA A 184 -17.08 -7.09 6.19
C ALA A 184 -17.75 -8.28 5.51
N ALA A 185 -18.31 -8.11 4.30
CA ALA A 185 -18.98 -9.17 3.56
C ALA A 185 -17.98 -10.05 2.76
N ALA A 186 -16.81 -9.51 2.43
CA ALA A 186 -15.85 -10.18 1.56
C ALA A 186 -15.32 -11.53 2.09
N PRO A 187 -14.95 -11.70 3.38
CA PRO A 187 -14.50 -13.00 3.89
C PRO A 187 -15.52 -14.12 3.66
N ALA A 188 -16.79 -13.86 3.96
CA ALA A 188 -17.84 -14.86 3.78
C ALA A 188 -18.11 -15.16 2.30
N ALA A 189 -18.07 -14.14 1.43
CA ALA A 189 -18.22 -14.32 -0.02
C ALA A 189 -17.08 -15.15 -0.61
N PHE A 190 -15.83 -14.85 -0.26
CA PHE A 190 -14.66 -15.62 -0.69
C PHE A 190 -14.64 -17.02 -0.11
N GLN A 191 -15.05 -17.21 1.15
CA GLN A 191 -15.16 -18.54 1.76
C GLN A 191 -16.17 -19.41 1.00
N ARG A 192 -17.31 -18.85 0.57
CA ARG A 192 -18.27 -19.60 -0.27
C ARG A 192 -17.69 -19.95 -1.64
N ALA A 193 -16.85 -19.08 -2.21
CA ALA A 193 -16.31 -19.26 -3.55
C ALA A 193 -15.05 -20.16 -3.63
N PHE A 194 -14.24 -20.19 -2.56
CA PHE A 194 -12.91 -20.84 -2.54
C PHE A 194 -12.68 -21.75 -1.32
N GLY A 195 -13.67 -21.90 -0.44
CA GLY A 195 -13.53 -22.68 0.80
C GLY A 195 -13.71 -24.19 0.65
N GLY A 196 -13.98 -24.68 -0.57
CA GLY A 196 -14.06 -26.11 -0.86
C GLY A 196 -12.69 -26.80 -0.89
N THR A 197 -12.69 -28.13 -1.09
CA THR A 197 -11.46 -28.92 -1.27
C THR A 197 -10.82 -28.73 -2.64
N ASP A 198 -11.61 -28.31 -3.62
CA ASP A 198 -11.23 -28.23 -5.02
C ASP A 198 -10.86 -26.78 -5.37
N GLY A 199 -9.70 -26.34 -4.88
CA GLY A 199 -9.22 -24.98 -5.11
C GLY A 199 -8.03 -24.59 -4.24
N PRO A 200 -7.53 -23.35 -4.38
CA PRO A 200 -6.52 -22.83 -3.48
C PRO A 200 -7.09 -22.72 -2.06
N ARG A 201 -6.25 -23.00 -1.06
CA ARG A 201 -6.61 -22.74 0.35
C ARG A 201 -6.78 -21.24 0.57
N LEU A 202 -7.98 -20.82 0.98
CA LEU A 202 -8.26 -19.45 1.36
C LEU A 202 -7.64 -19.14 2.73
N HIS A 203 -6.90 -18.04 2.80
CA HIS A 203 -6.34 -17.47 4.01
C HIS A 203 -6.93 -16.07 4.21
N VAL A 204 -7.58 -15.86 5.35
CA VAL A 204 -8.09 -14.56 5.79
C VAL A 204 -7.59 -14.33 7.20
N ARG A 205 -6.97 -13.18 7.47
CA ARG A 205 -6.53 -12.88 8.84
C ARG A 205 -7.76 -12.65 9.75
N PRO A 206 -7.81 -13.31 10.92
CA PRO A 206 -8.85 -13.06 11.90
C PRO A 206 -8.65 -11.67 12.53
N ASN A 207 -9.71 -11.15 13.17
CA ASN A 207 -9.65 -9.94 14.00
C ASN A 207 -9.25 -8.62 13.31
N VAL A 208 -9.05 -8.60 11.99
CA VAL A 208 -8.91 -7.36 11.22
C VAL A 208 -10.24 -6.61 11.18
N SER A 209 -10.23 -5.32 11.52
CA SER A 209 -11.42 -4.46 11.47
C SER A 209 -11.95 -4.33 10.05
N ARG A 210 -13.28 -4.39 9.90
CA ARG A 210 -13.98 -4.35 8.61
C ARG A 210 -15.26 -3.53 8.73
N ALA A 211 -15.65 -2.86 7.65
CA ALA A 211 -16.84 -2.05 7.54
C ALA A 211 -17.81 -2.61 6.47
N THR A 212 -19.08 -2.22 6.55
CA THR A 212 -20.08 -2.61 5.54
C THR A 212 -20.10 -1.66 4.34
N GLY A 213 -19.42 -0.52 4.41
CA GLY A 213 -19.33 0.44 3.32
C GLY A 213 -20.51 1.40 3.22
N GLY A 214 -20.46 2.25 2.20
CA GLY A 214 -21.43 3.30 1.94
C GLY A 214 -21.28 4.51 2.85
N LEU A 215 -22.42 5.16 3.14
CA LEU A 215 -22.54 6.27 4.05
C LEU A 215 -23.33 5.84 5.29
N ASN A 216 -22.96 6.36 6.45
CA ASN A 216 -23.76 6.31 7.67
C ASN A 216 -24.99 7.22 7.53
N ALA A 217 -25.93 7.11 8.47
CA ALA A 217 -27.16 7.91 8.48
C ALA A 217 -26.91 9.44 8.58
N ASP A 218 -25.78 9.84 9.16
CA ASP A 218 -25.32 11.22 9.28
C ASP A 218 -24.55 11.73 8.04
N GLY A 219 -24.43 10.90 6.99
CA GLY A 219 -23.70 11.22 5.77
C GLY A 219 -22.18 11.01 5.86
N THR A 220 -21.64 10.58 7.00
CA THR A 220 -20.21 10.23 7.13
C THR A 220 -19.89 8.92 6.40
N LEU A 221 -18.65 8.76 5.93
CA LEU A 221 -18.23 7.52 5.28
C LEU A 221 -18.23 6.35 6.29
N ASN A 222 -18.84 5.23 5.90
CA ASN A 222 -18.79 3.99 6.68
C ASN A 222 -17.53 3.20 6.29
N GLU A 223 -16.40 3.59 6.89
CA GLU A 223 -15.08 3.04 6.60
C GLU A 223 -14.25 2.92 7.89
N VAL A 224 -13.48 1.85 8.03
CA VAL A 224 -12.68 1.51 9.23
C VAL A 224 -11.67 2.59 9.65
N HIS A 225 -11.34 3.53 8.77
CA HIS A 225 -10.39 4.61 9.03
C HIS A 225 -11.05 5.94 9.44
N VAL A 226 -12.36 6.07 9.24
CA VAL A 226 -13.10 7.31 9.55
C VAL A 226 -13.66 7.21 10.96
N ALA A 227 -13.21 8.12 11.83
CA ALA A 227 -13.82 8.29 13.13
C ALA A 227 -15.24 8.83 12.95
N SER A 228 -16.22 8.09 13.45
CA SER A 228 -17.63 8.48 13.44
C SER A 228 -18.29 7.95 14.71
N PRO A 229 -19.29 8.64 15.28
CA PRO A 229 -20.11 8.09 16.36
C PRO A 229 -20.72 6.72 16.03
N HIS A 230 -20.91 6.44 14.74
CA HIS A 230 -21.48 5.19 14.23
C HIS A 230 -20.42 4.11 13.95
N ASN A 231 -19.14 4.46 14.02
CA ASN A 231 -18.04 3.54 13.77
C ASN A 231 -17.27 3.27 15.07
N PRO A 232 -17.46 2.09 15.70
CA PRO A 232 -16.69 1.75 16.89
C PRO A 232 -15.20 1.55 16.56
N TYR A 233 -14.87 1.34 15.29
CA TYR A 233 -13.51 1.22 14.81
C TYR A 233 -12.91 2.61 14.68
N THR A 234 -11.81 2.79 15.38
CA THR A 234 -10.94 3.95 15.25
C THR A 234 -9.57 3.38 14.89
N CYS A 235 -8.86 4.05 14.00
CA CYS A 235 -7.58 3.56 13.51
C CYS A 235 -6.64 3.47 14.71
N GLY A 236 -6.41 2.31 15.32
CA GLY A 236 -5.49 2.20 16.46
C GLY A 236 -4.09 1.84 16.00
N LEU A 237 -3.16 1.70 16.95
CA LEU A 237 -1.91 0.99 16.69
C LEU A 237 -2.20 -0.39 16.06
N GLN A 238 -3.21 -1.12 16.57
CA GLN A 238 -3.62 -2.41 15.99
C GLN A 238 -4.07 -2.30 14.53
N GLY A 239 -4.79 -1.25 14.15
CA GLY A 239 -5.16 -1.03 12.74
C GLY A 239 -3.92 -0.79 11.86
N ALA A 240 -2.90 -0.10 12.41
CA ALA A 240 -1.62 0.08 11.74
C ALA A 240 -0.83 -1.23 11.63
N VAL A 241 -0.83 -2.07 12.67
CA VAL A 241 -0.28 -3.43 12.66
C VAL A 241 -0.94 -4.26 11.57
N ASP A 242 -2.28 -4.25 11.52
CA ASP A 242 -3.04 -5.08 10.59
C ASP A 242 -2.80 -4.70 9.14
N VAL A 243 -2.80 -3.40 8.81
CA VAL A 243 -2.58 -2.94 7.44
C VAL A 243 -1.15 -3.20 6.95
N VAL A 244 -0.15 -3.07 7.83
CA VAL A 244 1.25 -3.39 7.49
C VAL A 244 1.42 -4.89 7.31
N ALA A 245 0.86 -5.72 8.20
CA ALA A 245 0.89 -7.17 8.07
C ALA A 245 0.22 -7.62 6.75
N ASP A 246 -0.97 -7.10 6.43
CA ASP A 246 -1.66 -7.42 5.18
C ASP A 246 -0.85 -7.00 3.95
N ALA A 247 -0.27 -5.79 3.93
CA ALA A 247 0.58 -5.34 2.82
C ALA A 247 1.79 -6.26 2.59
N LEU A 248 2.47 -6.68 3.66
CA LEU A 248 3.65 -7.54 3.56
C LEU A 248 3.30 -9.00 3.24
N LEU A 249 2.13 -9.48 3.66
CA LEU A 249 1.60 -10.78 3.25
C LEU A 249 1.16 -10.79 1.79
N LEU A 250 0.53 -9.72 1.29
CA LEU A 250 0.27 -9.55 -0.14
C LEU A 250 1.58 -9.54 -0.94
N ALA A 251 2.62 -8.90 -0.43
CA ALA A 251 3.96 -8.92 -1.04
C ALA A 251 4.61 -10.31 -1.05
N ALA A 252 4.19 -11.22 -0.17
CA ALA A 252 4.67 -12.60 -0.13
C ALA A 252 4.01 -13.51 -1.19
N CYS A 253 2.93 -13.05 -1.84
CA CYS A 253 2.26 -13.78 -2.91
C CYS A 253 3.04 -13.71 -4.24
N THR A 254 2.68 -14.58 -5.19
CA THR A 254 3.24 -14.57 -6.55
C THR A 254 2.61 -13.47 -7.42
N ALA A 255 1.31 -13.27 -7.26
CA ALA A 255 0.55 -12.26 -7.96
C ALA A 255 -0.49 -11.63 -7.03
N LEU A 256 -1.01 -10.48 -7.42
CA LEU A 256 -1.97 -9.71 -6.64
C LEU A 256 -3.11 -9.21 -7.54
N VAL A 257 -4.35 -9.61 -7.24
CA VAL A 257 -5.57 -8.96 -7.76
C VAL A 257 -5.89 -7.76 -6.90
N HIS A 258 -5.97 -6.57 -7.51
CA HIS A 258 -6.22 -5.34 -6.75
C HIS A 258 -6.97 -4.27 -7.53
N ALA A 259 -7.51 -3.30 -6.80
CA ALA A 259 -7.75 -1.95 -7.31
C ALA A 259 -6.68 -0.98 -6.79
N ASP A 260 -6.74 0.30 -7.17
CA ASP A 260 -5.77 1.30 -6.72
C ASP A 260 -5.90 1.55 -5.21
N SER A 261 -4.87 1.19 -4.46
CA SER A 261 -4.82 1.40 -3.01
C SER A 261 -3.38 1.57 -2.50
N ASN A 262 -3.21 2.35 -1.44
CA ASN A 262 -1.93 2.51 -0.75
C ASN A 262 -1.37 1.17 -0.25
N VAL A 263 -2.24 0.25 0.20
CA VAL A 263 -1.85 -1.11 0.63
C VAL A 263 -1.21 -1.87 -0.53
N THR A 264 -1.77 -1.77 -1.73
CA THR A 264 -1.31 -2.50 -2.91
C THR A 264 0.02 -1.96 -3.43
N SER A 265 0.24 -0.65 -3.35
CA SER A 265 1.55 -0.06 -3.63
C SER A 265 2.58 -0.37 -2.56
N ALA A 266 2.21 -0.41 -1.27
CA ALA A 266 3.13 -0.86 -0.24
C ALA A 266 3.59 -2.31 -0.49
N ALA A 267 2.65 -3.18 -0.87
CA ALA A 267 2.97 -4.55 -1.27
C ALA A 267 3.88 -4.61 -2.51
N SER A 268 3.60 -3.79 -3.54
CA SER A 268 4.37 -3.79 -4.79
C SER A 268 5.78 -3.19 -4.64
N TYR A 269 5.99 -2.31 -3.66
CA TYR A 269 7.32 -1.78 -3.29
C TYR A 269 8.07 -2.76 -2.38
N ALA A 270 7.38 -3.45 -1.48
CA ALA A 270 7.99 -4.52 -0.69
C ALA A 270 8.44 -5.71 -1.56
N ASN A 271 7.77 -5.96 -2.68
CA ASN A 271 8.14 -6.98 -3.66
C ASN A 271 7.92 -6.49 -5.12
N PRO A 272 8.96 -6.02 -5.83
CA PRO A 272 8.85 -5.58 -7.22
C PRO A 272 8.62 -6.74 -8.19
N LYS A 273 8.82 -8.00 -7.76
CA LYS A 273 8.53 -9.20 -8.57
C LYS A 273 7.07 -9.66 -8.45
N LEU A 274 6.27 -9.05 -7.57
CA LEU A 274 4.84 -9.32 -7.44
C LEU A 274 4.13 -8.97 -8.76
N GLU A 275 3.46 -9.93 -9.40
CA GLU A 275 2.67 -9.65 -10.60
C GLU A 275 1.40 -8.88 -10.22
N MET A 276 1.32 -7.61 -10.63
CA MET A 276 0.19 -6.73 -10.32
C MET A 276 -0.92 -6.90 -11.38
N MET A 277 -2.07 -7.44 -10.98
CA MET A 277 -3.21 -7.65 -11.86
C MET A 277 -4.37 -6.76 -11.43
N HIS A 278 -4.62 -5.70 -12.18
CA HIS A 278 -5.72 -4.81 -11.85
C HIS A 278 -7.08 -5.49 -12.09
N VAL A 279 -7.99 -5.38 -11.13
CA VAL A 279 -9.30 -6.04 -11.16
C VAL A 279 -10.13 -5.67 -12.39
N VAL A 280 -10.10 -4.39 -12.80
CA VAL A 280 -10.78 -3.92 -14.01
C VAL A 280 -10.23 -4.59 -15.28
N ASP A 281 -8.92 -4.77 -15.39
CA ASP A 281 -8.30 -5.37 -16.57
C ASP A 281 -8.64 -6.88 -16.65
N LEU A 282 -8.77 -7.55 -15.50
CA LEU A 282 -9.23 -8.94 -15.42
C LEU A 282 -10.72 -9.09 -15.76
N LEU A 283 -11.54 -8.08 -15.48
CA LEU A 283 -12.99 -8.11 -15.70
C LEU A 283 -13.42 -7.59 -17.08
N ALA A 284 -12.55 -6.88 -17.78
CA ALA A 284 -12.78 -6.54 -19.18
C ALA A 284 -13.08 -7.81 -19.98
N VAL A 285 -14.14 -7.78 -20.78
CA VAL A 285 -14.62 -8.92 -21.58
C VAL A 285 -13.53 -9.32 -22.58
N ASP A 286 -13.20 -10.61 -22.59
CA ASP A 286 -12.14 -11.33 -23.33
C ASP A 286 -10.91 -10.51 -23.79
N PRO A 287 -9.69 -10.78 -23.27
CA PRO A 287 -8.50 -10.28 -23.95
C PRO A 287 -8.52 -10.77 -25.40
N PRO A 288 -8.10 -9.96 -26.39
CA PRO A 288 -7.94 -10.44 -27.75
C PRO A 288 -7.13 -11.74 -27.70
N SER A 289 -7.62 -12.73 -28.43
CA SER A 289 -7.08 -14.08 -28.50
C SER A 289 -5.56 -14.09 -28.50
N VAL A 290 -5.00 -14.99 -27.69
CA VAL A 290 -3.57 -15.23 -27.48
C VAL A 290 -2.82 -15.27 -28.83
N GLY A 291 -2.33 -14.11 -29.25
CA GLY A 291 -1.50 -13.93 -30.44
C GLY A 291 -0.35 -12.94 -30.21
N SER A 292 -0.28 -12.32 -29.03
CA SER A 292 0.85 -11.48 -28.64
C SER A 292 1.46 -12.03 -27.36
N ALA A 293 2.42 -12.95 -27.53
CA ALA A 293 3.39 -13.25 -26.51
C ALA A 293 4.16 -11.95 -26.24
N VAL A 294 3.74 -11.20 -25.22
CA VAL A 294 4.62 -10.21 -24.59
C VAL A 294 5.80 -11.02 -24.08
N ALA A 295 6.95 -10.75 -24.71
CA ALA A 295 8.19 -11.47 -24.51
C ALA A 295 8.47 -11.67 -23.01
N CYS A 296 8.71 -12.92 -22.66
CA CYS A 296 9.36 -13.29 -21.42
C CYS A 296 10.57 -12.39 -21.20
N LEU A 297 10.67 -11.84 -19.98
CA LEU A 297 11.91 -11.35 -19.41
C LEU A 297 13.03 -12.39 -19.69
N PRO A 298 14.16 -12.00 -20.30
CA PRO A 298 15.26 -12.92 -20.46
C PRO A 298 15.89 -13.21 -19.10
N SER A 299 16.07 -14.50 -18.81
CA SER A 299 17.01 -14.98 -17.82
C SER A 299 18.43 -14.70 -18.31
N HIS A 300 19.09 -13.65 -17.83
CA HIS A 300 20.55 -13.53 -17.95
C HIS A 300 21.16 -12.91 -16.70
N GLN A 301 22.03 -13.71 -16.07
CA GLN A 301 23.21 -13.22 -15.37
C GLN A 301 24.13 -12.47 -16.36
N GLU A 302 24.92 -11.58 -15.76
CA GLU A 302 26.12 -10.88 -16.27
C GLU A 302 25.98 -9.41 -16.71
N SER A 303 26.54 -8.55 -15.85
CA SER A 303 27.35 -7.37 -16.16
C SER A 303 26.75 -6.28 -17.06
N VAL A 304 26.13 -5.26 -16.44
CA VAL A 304 26.32 -3.84 -16.84
C VAL A 304 26.23 -2.94 -15.60
N LEU A 305 27.39 -2.49 -15.11
CA LEU A 305 27.53 -1.23 -14.39
C LEU A 305 27.48 -0.11 -15.45
N ALA A 306 26.41 0.68 -15.49
CA ALA A 306 26.42 2.01 -16.12
C ALA A 306 25.19 2.83 -15.70
N SER A 307 25.43 3.84 -14.85
CA SER A 307 24.73 5.12 -14.74
C SER A 307 23.19 5.16 -14.89
N SER A 308 22.49 5.29 -13.76
CA SER A 308 21.07 5.67 -13.72
C SER A 308 20.86 7.12 -14.21
N PRO A 309 19.94 7.39 -15.15
CA PRO A 309 19.64 8.76 -15.64
C PRO A 309 18.79 9.59 -14.66
N LEU A 310 18.35 9.03 -13.54
CA LEU A 310 17.44 9.71 -12.60
C LEU A 310 18.11 10.85 -11.81
N ALA A 311 19.44 10.84 -11.67
CA ALA A 311 20.17 11.95 -11.05
C ALA A 311 20.16 13.23 -11.90
N SER A 312 20.06 13.11 -13.24
CA SER A 312 20.09 14.27 -14.14
C SER A 312 18.73 14.94 -14.33
N ALA A 313 17.62 14.22 -14.11
CA ALA A 313 16.27 14.77 -14.26
C ALA A 313 15.82 15.59 -13.04
N ALA A 314 16.26 15.22 -11.83
CA ALA A 314 15.95 15.95 -10.61
C ALA A 314 16.57 17.37 -10.59
N ALA A 315 17.74 17.55 -11.22
CA ALA A 315 18.38 18.86 -11.34
C ALA A 315 17.73 19.78 -12.40
N ALA A 316 17.10 19.21 -13.44
CA ALA A 316 16.52 19.98 -14.54
C ALA A 316 15.09 20.49 -14.26
N VAL A 317 14.32 19.84 -13.39
CA VAL A 317 12.95 20.27 -13.02
C VAL A 317 12.95 21.35 -11.92
N ALA A 318 14.08 21.55 -11.21
CA ALA A 318 14.24 22.63 -10.23
C ALA A 318 14.40 24.03 -10.88
N ALA A 319 14.54 24.12 -12.20
CA ALA A 319 14.63 25.37 -12.92
C ALA A 319 13.52 25.46 -13.98
N ARG A 320 12.50 26.28 -13.69
CA ARG A 320 11.37 26.70 -14.56
C ARG A 320 10.14 25.79 -14.53
N SER A 321 9.13 26.19 -13.75
CA SER A 321 7.84 26.67 -14.26
C SER A 321 6.86 26.83 -13.11
N ALA A 322 6.38 28.05 -12.89
CA ALA A 322 5.23 28.32 -12.03
C ALA A 322 3.97 27.81 -12.74
N VAL A 323 3.58 26.57 -12.46
CA VAL A 323 2.28 26.03 -12.83
C VAL A 323 1.26 26.54 -11.81
N ARG A 324 0.36 27.43 -12.22
CA ARG A 324 -0.82 27.80 -11.41
C ARG A 324 -1.82 26.65 -11.46
N LEU A 325 -2.05 26.01 -10.32
CA LEU A 325 -3.11 25.02 -10.14
C LEU A 325 -4.50 25.70 -10.04
N PRO A 326 -5.60 25.03 -10.43
CA PRO A 326 -6.96 25.57 -10.30
C PRO A 326 -7.37 25.76 -8.83
N ALA A 327 -8.09 26.85 -8.54
CA ALA A 327 -8.48 27.30 -7.19
C ALA A 327 -9.41 26.34 -6.40
N TRP A 328 -9.91 25.25 -6.99
CA TRP A 328 -10.76 24.26 -6.32
C TRP A 328 -10.00 23.02 -5.84
N TYR A 329 -8.67 23.00 -5.97
CA TYR A 329 -7.78 21.94 -5.46
C TYR A 329 -7.07 22.33 -4.16
N VAL A 330 -7.70 23.19 -3.36
CA VAL A 330 -7.31 23.46 -1.98
C VAL A 330 -8.06 22.46 -1.11
N GLN A 331 -7.36 21.52 -0.47
CA GLN A 331 -7.95 20.75 0.63
C GLN A 331 -8.48 21.74 1.67
N PRO A 332 -9.73 21.60 2.16
CA PRO A 332 -10.22 22.47 3.21
C PRO A 332 -9.39 22.28 4.49
N GLY A 333 -8.50 23.24 4.75
CA GLY A 333 -8.15 23.75 6.07
C GLY A 333 -7.42 22.82 7.05
N TYR A 334 -6.09 22.81 6.98
CA TYR A 334 -5.25 22.80 8.19
C TYR A 334 -4.78 24.25 8.41
N MET A 335 -5.68 25.11 8.87
CA MET A 335 -5.26 26.42 9.39
C MET A 335 -4.63 26.15 10.76
N ALA A 336 -3.31 26.32 10.83
CA ALA A 336 -2.59 26.39 12.10
C ALA A 336 -3.29 27.45 12.97
N GLY A 337 -3.85 27.02 14.10
CA GLY A 337 -4.35 27.94 15.10
C GLY A 337 -3.22 28.86 15.54
N GLU A 338 -3.39 30.15 15.31
CA GLU A 338 -2.60 31.19 15.97
C GLU A 338 -2.71 30.97 17.48
N ARG A 339 -1.57 30.72 18.12
CA ARG A 339 -1.43 30.85 19.56
C ARG A 339 -1.36 32.35 19.83
N ASP A 340 -2.48 32.95 20.19
CA ASP A 340 -2.44 34.24 20.87
C ASP A 340 -1.91 34.04 22.28
N GLY A 341 -0.70 34.56 22.52
CA GLY A 341 -0.22 34.91 23.83
C GLY A 341 -0.70 36.32 24.18
N GLY A 342 -1.45 36.42 25.27
CA GLY A 342 -1.94 37.64 25.89
C GLY A 342 -2.72 37.31 27.16
#